data_AF-A0AAE1TT49-F1
#
_entry.id   AF-A0AAE1TT49-F1
#
_cell.length_a   1.000
_cell.length_b   1.000
_cell.length_c   1.000
_cell.angle_alpha   90.00
_cell.angle_beta   90.00
_cell.angle_gamma   90.00
#
_symmetry.space_group_name_H-M   'P 1'
#
loop_
_entity.id
_entity.type
_entity.pdbx_description
1 polymer ?
#
loop_
_entity_poly.entity_id
_entity_poly.type
_entity_poly.pdbx_seq_one_letter_code
_entity_poly.pdbx_strand_id
1 'polypeptide(L)'
;MRRDWRNIRELLKGNRLAIRNQTLHVRHTDLLIRLTYEWDPFLLDLPNIIKPWLEEKEVPPALLLLGGALHWIRTTAPIFNRHGVIEAVKLYKSHLTNLIPLLTRLAPHTSNCLQIVFKLLDHIAGLNFKHHLPENLEVYNQVAREVMAGSDIAVWDSTIPLSRAYVAEVRKLLVEYCKESCRVRCRFMLREFWHLSHH
;
A
#
# COMPACT_ATOMS: atom_id res chain seq x y z
N MET A 1 10.62 -27.40 19.31
CA MET A 1 11.41 -26.15 19.33
C MET A 1 10.59 -25.07 20.04
N ARG A 2 11.15 -24.48 21.11
CA ARG A 2 10.48 -23.41 21.89
C ARG A 2 10.31 -22.16 21.02
N ARG A 3 9.06 -21.74 20.84
CA ARG A 3 8.66 -20.51 20.13
C ARG A 3 8.66 -19.37 21.14
N ASP A 4 9.82 -18.79 21.40
CA ASP A 4 9.92 -17.68 22.34
C ASP A 4 9.52 -16.35 21.68
N TRP A 5 8.61 -15.66 22.37
CA TRP A 5 7.98 -14.38 22.06
C TRP A 5 9.01 -13.24 21.92
N ARG A 6 8.83 -12.32 20.96
CA ARG A 6 9.73 -11.15 20.80
C ARG A 6 9.00 -9.85 20.49
N ASN A 7 9.58 -8.75 20.96
CA ASN A 7 9.05 -7.39 20.82
C ASN A 7 9.27 -6.83 19.40
N ILE A 8 8.26 -6.17 18.81
CA ILE A 8 8.34 -5.60 17.45
C ILE A 8 9.45 -4.54 17.31
N ARG A 9 9.74 -3.76 18.36
CA ARG A 9 10.85 -2.80 18.35
C ARG A 9 12.21 -3.50 18.28
N GLU A 10 12.35 -4.70 18.83
CA GLU A 10 13.60 -5.47 18.75
C GLU A 10 13.82 -6.08 17.37
N LEU A 11 12.73 -6.49 16.70
CA LEU A 11 12.77 -6.98 15.32
C LEU A 11 13.08 -5.88 14.30
N LEU A 12 12.61 -4.65 14.56
CA LEU A 12 12.82 -3.50 13.67
C LEU A 12 14.09 -2.70 14.01
N LYS A 13 14.72 -2.89 15.17
CA LYS A 13 15.95 -2.19 15.58
C LYS A 13 17.15 -2.50 14.67
N GLY A 14 17.12 -3.62 13.96
CA GLY A 14 18.17 -4.06 13.06
C GLY A 14 17.88 -3.90 11.58
N ASN A 15 16.99 -2.97 11.16
CA ASN A 15 16.43 -2.77 9.80
C ASN A 15 17.45 -2.57 8.64
N ARG A 16 18.35 -3.53 8.46
CA ARG A 16 18.68 -4.15 7.18
C ARG A 16 18.11 -5.57 7.30
N LEU A 17 16.82 -5.74 7.02
CA LEU A 17 16.20 -7.06 6.94
C LEU A 17 16.82 -7.81 5.75
N ALA A 18 17.98 -8.42 5.97
CA ALA A 18 18.61 -9.40 5.11
C ALA A 18 17.93 -10.78 5.23
N ILE A 19 16.62 -10.77 5.50
CA ILE A 19 15.81 -11.96 5.72
C ILE A 19 14.89 -12.09 4.51
N ARG A 20 15.42 -12.73 3.46
CA ARG A 20 14.61 -13.15 2.32
C ARG A 20 13.76 -14.35 2.75
N ASN A 21 12.47 -14.34 2.40
CA ASN A 21 11.55 -15.49 2.50
C ASN A 21 11.42 -16.09 3.90
N GLN A 22 11.23 -15.28 4.95
CA GLN A 22 10.84 -15.79 6.26
C GLN A 22 9.55 -15.13 6.76
N THR A 23 8.58 -15.97 7.07
CA THR A 23 7.36 -15.59 7.78
C THR A 23 7.70 -15.10 9.20
N LEU A 24 7.62 -13.79 9.40
CA LEU A 24 7.83 -13.17 10.71
C LEU A 24 6.50 -13.08 11.48
N HIS A 25 6.28 -13.98 12.44
CA HIS A 25 5.13 -13.91 13.34
C HIS A 25 5.38 -12.93 14.49
N VAL A 26 4.68 -11.80 14.48
CA VAL A 26 4.68 -10.83 15.57
C VAL A 26 3.28 -10.77 16.16
N ARG A 27 3.16 -10.87 17.50
CA ARG A 27 1.92 -10.68 18.25
C ARG A 27 2.09 -9.49 19.19
N HIS A 28 1.18 -8.52 19.11
CA HIS A 28 1.09 -7.45 20.11
C HIS A 28 0.45 -8.02 21.38
N THR A 29 0.91 -7.63 22.57
CA THR A 29 0.43 -8.19 23.85
C THR A 29 -1.07 -8.02 24.05
N ASP A 30 -1.61 -6.90 23.54
CA ASP A 30 -3.01 -6.51 23.71
C ASP A 30 -3.87 -6.73 22.46
N LEU A 31 -3.26 -7.07 21.31
CA LEU A 31 -3.92 -7.23 20.03
C LEU A 31 -3.39 -8.50 19.35
N LEU A 32 -4.29 -9.45 19.14
CA LEU A 32 -4.06 -10.73 18.44
C LEU A 32 -3.84 -10.51 16.94
N ILE A 33 -2.78 -9.81 16.59
CA ILE A 33 -2.35 -9.61 15.20
C ILE A 33 -1.33 -10.71 14.88
N ARG A 34 -1.48 -11.32 13.71
CA ARG A 34 -0.43 -12.14 13.09
C ARG A 34 0.09 -11.37 11.89
N LEU A 35 1.33 -10.91 11.97
CA LEU A 35 2.04 -10.37 10.82
C LEU A 35 2.67 -11.52 10.02
N THR A 36 2.70 -11.37 8.71
CA THR A 36 3.52 -12.14 7.78
C THR A 36 4.22 -11.13 6.89
N TYR A 37 5.53 -11.28 6.70
CA TYR A 37 6.33 -10.41 5.85
C TYR A 37 6.91 -11.23 4.72
N GLU A 38 6.70 -10.79 3.49
CA GLU A 38 7.27 -11.41 2.29
C GLU A 38 8.05 -10.37 1.50
N TRP A 39 9.27 -10.73 1.11
CA TRP A 39 10.14 -9.86 0.31
C TRP A 39 9.98 -10.17 -1.17
N ASP A 40 9.07 -9.45 -1.82
CA ASP A 40 8.89 -9.49 -3.27
C ASP A 40 9.05 -8.07 -3.86
N PRO A 41 10.31 -7.63 -4.13
CA PRO A 41 10.61 -6.24 -4.49
C PRO A 41 9.98 -5.80 -5.81
N PHE A 42 9.54 -6.75 -6.63
CA PHE A 42 8.92 -6.49 -7.93
C PHE A 42 7.46 -6.95 -8.00
N LEU A 43 6.93 -7.57 -6.94
CA LEU A 43 5.59 -8.18 -6.91
C LEU A 43 5.40 -9.28 -7.97
N LEU A 44 6.48 -9.99 -8.34
CA LEU A 44 6.45 -11.03 -9.37
C LEU A 44 5.99 -12.39 -8.84
N ASP A 45 6.20 -12.66 -7.55
CA ASP A 45 5.78 -13.90 -6.89
C ASP A 45 4.41 -13.77 -6.23
N LEU A 46 3.92 -12.54 -6.04
CA LEU A 46 2.58 -12.28 -5.50
C LEU A 46 1.47 -13.13 -6.14
N PRO A 47 1.40 -13.34 -7.47
CA PRO A 47 0.41 -14.24 -8.07
C PRO A 47 0.44 -15.67 -7.52
N ASN A 48 1.63 -16.20 -7.19
CA ASN A 48 1.76 -17.54 -6.59
C ASN A 48 1.31 -17.54 -5.14
N ILE A 49 1.59 -16.46 -4.39
CA ILE A 49 1.18 -16.29 -3.00
C ILE A 49 -0.36 -16.22 -2.88
N ILE A 50 -1.02 -15.48 -3.77
CA ILE A 50 -2.48 -15.29 -3.71
C ILE A 50 -3.28 -16.46 -4.29
N LYS A 51 -2.65 -17.30 -5.12
CA LYS A 51 -3.33 -18.39 -5.82
C LYS A 51 -4.04 -19.37 -4.87
N PRO A 52 -3.42 -19.86 -3.78
CA PRO A 52 -4.12 -20.68 -2.78
C PRO A 52 -5.35 -20.00 -2.16
N TRP A 53 -5.35 -18.66 -2.01
CA TRP A 53 -6.48 -17.91 -1.47
C TRP A 53 -7.63 -17.80 -2.49
N LEU A 54 -7.30 -17.57 -3.76
CA LEU A 54 -8.27 -17.57 -4.87
C LEU A 54 -8.90 -18.95 -5.11
N GLU A 55 -8.15 -20.01 -4.83
CA GLU A 55 -8.62 -21.40 -4.95
C GLU A 55 -9.28 -21.94 -3.66
N GLU A 56 -9.49 -21.07 -2.65
CA GLU A 56 -10.09 -21.41 -1.35
C GLU A 56 -9.35 -22.54 -0.59
N LYS A 57 -8.08 -22.79 -0.93
CA LYS A 57 -7.23 -23.80 -0.28
C LYS A 57 -6.63 -23.28 1.03
N GLU A 58 -6.48 -21.98 1.14
CA GLU A 58 -5.95 -21.30 2.32
C GLU A 58 -6.78 -20.07 2.68
N VAL A 59 -6.81 -19.72 3.96
CA VAL A 59 -7.48 -18.52 4.45
C VAL A 59 -6.59 -17.29 4.19
N PRO A 60 -7.07 -16.28 3.45
CA PRO A 60 -6.32 -15.04 3.25
C PRO A 60 -6.14 -14.26 4.56
N PRO A 61 -5.17 -13.34 4.64
CA PRO A 61 -5.09 -12.41 5.74
C PRO A 61 -6.31 -11.46 5.78
N ALA A 62 -6.54 -10.82 6.91
CA ALA A 62 -7.55 -9.75 7.00
C ALA A 62 -7.09 -8.45 6.30
N LEU A 63 -5.78 -8.23 6.20
CA LEU A 63 -5.17 -7.08 5.56
C LEU A 63 -3.95 -7.53 4.75
N LEU A 64 -3.93 -7.15 3.48
CA LEU A 64 -2.77 -7.29 2.60
C LEU A 64 -2.20 -5.89 2.30
N LEU A 65 -1.02 -5.61 2.84
CA LEU A 65 -0.28 -4.38 2.56
C LEU A 65 0.79 -4.66 1.49
N LEU A 66 0.65 -4.01 0.35
CA LEU A 66 1.57 -4.09 -0.77
C LEU A 66 2.34 -2.77 -0.91
N GLY A 67 3.53 -2.82 -1.50
CA GLY A 67 4.29 -1.64 -1.87
C GLY A 67 5.27 -2.00 -2.98
N GLY A 68 5.53 -1.06 -3.88
CA GLY A 68 6.30 -1.33 -5.09
C GLY A 68 7.12 -0.14 -5.59
N ALA A 69 7.45 -0.17 -6.87
CA ALA A 69 8.18 0.85 -7.64
C ALA A 69 9.67 1.08 -7.31
N LEU A 70 10.13 1.00 -6.06
CA LEU A 70 11.51 1.40 -5.73
C LEU A 70 12.56 0.57 -6.49
N HIS A 71 12.37 -0.75 -6.53
CA HIS A 71 13.26 -1.63 -7.26
C HIS A 71 13.06 -1.53 -8.78
N TRP A 72 11.85 -1.20 -9.24
CA TRP A 72 11.57 -0.92 -10.65
C TRP A 72 12.33 0.31 -11.13
N ILE A 73 12.40 1.38 -10.35
CA ILE A 73 13.17 2.58 -10.65
C ILE A 73 14.65 2.23 -10.85
N ARG A 74 15.20 1.35 -9.99
CA ARG A 74 16.58 0.88 -10.13
C ARG A 74 16.81 0.02 -11.38
N THR A 75 15.92 -0.92 -11.67
CA THR A 75 16.09 -1.82 -12.83
C THR A 75 15.86 -1.12 -14.16
N THR A 76 15.01 -0.10 -14.19
CA THR A 76 14.71 0.70 -15.37
C THR A 76 15.64 1.89 -15.55
N ALA A 77 16.64 2.08 -14.67
CA ALA A 77 17.64 3.14 -14.78
C ALA A 77 18.35 3.23 -16.15
N PRO A 78 18.69 2.12 -16.85
CA PRO A 78 19.24 2.20 -18.20
C PRO A 78 18.28 2.81 -19.22
N ILE A 79 16.97 2.50 -19.10
CA ILE A 79 15.92 3.06 -19.96
C ILE A 79 15.73 4.54 -19.63
N PHE A 80 15.66 4.87 -18.33
CA PHE A 80 15.58 6.24 -17.85
C PHE A 80 16.71 7.12 -18.42
N ASN A 81 17.95 6.62 -18.40
CA ASN A 81 19.11 7.37 -18.87
C ASN A 81 19.08 7.62 -20.39
N ARG A 82 18.47 6.74 -21.18
CA ARG A 82 18.41 6.83 -22.64
C ARG A 82 17.16 7.56 -23.15
N HIS A 83 16.03 7.37 -22.48
CA HIS A 83 14.71 7.74 -22.99
C HIS A 83 13.85 8.52 -21.97
N GLY A 84 14.35 8.75 -20.76
CA GLY A 84 13.65 9.49 -19.71
C GLY A 84 12.67 8.66 -18.88
N VAL A 85 12.08 9.31 -17.87
CA VAL A 85 11.22 8.67 -16.86
C VAL A 85 9.93 8.08 -17.44
N ILE A 86 9.36 8.74 -18.45
CA ILE A 86 8.09 8.32 -19.08
C ILE A 86 8.24 6.97 -19.78
N GLU A 87 9.38 6.69 -20.41
CA GLU A 87 9.63 5.38 -21.01
C GLU A 87 9.99 4.34 -19.94
N ALA A 88 10.78 4.73 -18.93
CA ALA A 88 11.17 3.83 -17.85
C ALA A 88 9.97 3.29 -17.06
N VAL A 89 8.96 4.13 -16.81
CA VAL A 89 7.79 3.76 -16.00
C VAL A 89 6.83 2.81 -16.73
N LYS A 90 6.92 2.66 -18.07
CA LYS A 90 6.02 1.78 -18.83
C LYS A 90 6.07 0.32 -18.40
N LEU A 91 7.26 -0.18 -18.05
CA LEU A 91 7.41 -1.56 -17.56
C LEU A 91 6.69 -1.75 -16.22
N TYR A 92 6.84 -0.78 -15.32
CA TYR A 92 6.13 -0.79 -14.04
C TYR A 92 4.61 -0.67 -14.23
N LYS A 93 4.16 0.24 -15.10
CA LYS A 93 2.75 0.39 -15.47
C LYS A 93 2.16 -0.92 -15.97
N SER A 94 2.81 -1.54 -16.96
CA SER A 94 2.36 -2.80 -17.55
C SER A 94 2.28 -3.92 -16.51
N HIS A 95 3.28 -4.03 -15.63
CA HIS A 95 3.28 -5.01 -14.55
C HIS A 95 2.08 -4.80 -13.61
N LEU A 96 1.84 -3.56 -13.14
CA LEU A 96 0.68 -3.27 -12.29
C LEU A 96 -0.63 -3.55 -13.00
N THR A 97 -0.80 -3.13 -14.27
CA THR A 97 -2.03 -3.36 -15.04
C THR A 97 -2.38 -4.84 -15.14
N ASN A 98 -1.37 -5.73 -15.22
CA ASN A 98 -1.59 -7.17 -15.22
C ASN A 98 -1.92 -7.74 -13.83
N LEU A 99 -1.42 -7.09 -12.77
CA LEU A 99 -1.60 -7.54 -11.39
C LEU A 99 -2.97 -7.14 -10.82
N ILE A 100 -3.48 -5.95 -11.14
CA ILE A 100 -4.73 -5.42 -10.58
C ILE A 100 -5.92 -6.39 -10.73
N PRO A 101 -6.18 -7.00 -11.92
CA PRO A 101 -7.31 -7.93 -12.06
C PRO A 101 -7.25 -9.12 -11.09
N LEU A 102 -6.05 -9.60 -10.75
CA LEU A 102 -5.89 -10.70 -9.79
C LEU A 102 -6.21 -10.24 -8.36
N LEU A 103 -5.79 -9.04 -7.99
CA LEU A 103 -6.06 -8.45 -6.68
C LEU A 103 -7.54 -8.08 -6.53
N THR A 104 -8.17 -7.52 -7.57
CA THR A 104 -9.60 -7.22 -7.56
C THR A 104 -10.44 -8.48 -7.42
N ARG A 105 -10.01 -9.62 -7.97
CA ARG A 105 -10.71 -10.91 -7.79
C ARG A 105 -10.63 -11.44 -6.36
N LEU A 106 -9.62 -11.07 -5.57
CA LEU A 106 -9.55 -11.46 -4.16
C LEU A 106 -10.62 -10.75 -3.31
N ALA A 107 -10.90 -9.47 -3.61
CA ALA A 107 -11.71 -8.61 -2.75
C ALA A 107 -13.18 -9.06 -2.55
N PRO A 108 -13.90 -9.60 -3.57
CA PRO A 108 -15.29 -10.02 -3.41
C PRO A 108 -15.50 -11.54 -3.24
N HIS A 109 -14.48 -12.39 -3.50
CA HIS A 109 -14.65 -13.84 -3.49
C HIS A 109 -14.29 -14.52 -2.17
N THR A 110 -13.45 -13.88 -1.34
CA THR A 110 -13.15 -14.45 -0.04
C THR A 110 -14.24 -14.06 0.93
N SER A 111 -14.90 -15.03 1.55
CA SER A 111 -15.87 -14.87 2.66
C SER A 111 -15.29 -14.10 3.88
N ASN A 112 -14.03 -13.69 3.79
CA ASN A 112 -13.26 -12.95 4.76
C ASN A 112 -13.06 -11.54 4.21
N CYS A 113 -13.37 -10.52 5.01
CA CYS A 113 -13.22 -9.10 4.69
C CYS A 113 -11.75 -8.67 4.46
N LEU A 114 -11.09 -9.26 3.46
CA LEU A 114 -9.71 -8.95 3.09
C LEU A 114 -9.68 -7.53 2.53
N GLN A 115 -8.98 -6.65 3.24
CA GLN A 115 -8.65 -5.32 2.75
C GLN A 115 -7.29 -5.35 2.05
N ILE A 116 -7.20 -4.74 0.88
CA ILE A 116 -5.95 -4.60 0.13
C ILE A 116 -5.56 -3.13 0.15
N VAL A 117 -4.34 -2.85 0.60
CA VAL A 117 -3.76 -1.51 0.63
C VAL A 117 -2.48 -1.53 -0.18
N PHE A 118 -2.36 -0.63 -1.15
CA PHE A 118 -1.13 -0.39 -1.87
C PHE A 118 -0.47 0.91 -1.40
N LYS A 119 0.72 0.77 -0.82
CA LYS A 119 1.53 1.88 -0.33
C LYS A 119 2.35 2.48 -1.47
N LEU A 120 2.25 3.79 -1.64
CA LEU A 120 3.07 4.58 -2.56
C LEU A 120 4.49 4.78 -2.02
N LEU A 121 5.38 5.23 -2.90
CA LEU A 121 6.77 5.54 -2.53
C LEU A 121 6.81 6.75 -1.60
N ASP A 122 7.60 6.62 -0.53
CA ASP A 122 8.00 7.73 0.30
C ASP A 122 9.02 8.62 -0.42
N HIS A 123 9.04 9.91 -0.09
CA HIS A 123 10.18 10.75 -0.44
C HIS A 123 11.40 10.28 0.37
N ILE A 124 12.39 9.72 -0.32
CA ILE A 124 13.62 9.25 0.32
C ILE A 124 14.63 10.39 0.35
N ALA A 125 14.84 10.99 1.52
CA ALA A 125 15.89 11.98 1.71
C ALA A 125 17.29 11.31 1.61
N GLY A 126 18.24 11.97 0.93
CA GLY A 126 19.65 11.55 0.90
C GLY A 126 20.06 10.58 -0.22
N LEU A 127 19.16 10.24 -1.15
CA LEU A 127 19.54 9.50 -2.36
C LEU A 127 19.93 10.47 -3.49
N ASN A 128 21.22 10.54 -3.81
CA ASN A 128 21.76 11.41 -4.88
C ASN A 128 21.69 10.77 -6.29
N PHE A 129 20.81 9.81 -6.50
CA PHE A 129 20.64 9.19 -7.81
C PHE A 129 19.58 9.95 -8.61
N LYS A 130 19.93 10.38 -9.83
CA LYS A 130 19.02 11.16 -10.70
C LYS A 130 17.63 10.53 -10.86
N HIS A 131 17.56 9.20 -10.94
CA HIS A 131 16.30 8.45 -11.09
C HIS A 131 15.49 8.33 -9.79
N HIS A 132 16.05 8.66 -8.62
CA HIS A 132 15.39 8.67 -7.31
C HIS A 132 14.99 10.09 -6.84
N LEU A 133 15.14 11.10 -7.70
CA LEU A 133 14.70 12.46 -7.38
C LEU A 133 13.18 12.49 -7.12
N PRO A 134 12.69 13.35 -6.21
CA PRO A 134 11.28 13.41 -5.82
C PRO A 134 10.32 13.49 -7.00
N GLU A 135 10.66 14.26 -8.03
CA GLU A 135 9.81 14.43 -9.22
C GLU A 135 9.66 13.11 -10.00
N ASN A 136 10.71 12.29 -10.03
CA ASN A 136 10.67 10.99 -10.69
C ASN A 136 9.92 9.96 -9.85
N LEU A 137 10.05 9.99 -8.52
CA LEU A 137 9.24 9.13 -7.64
C LEU A 137 7.75 9.43 -7.82
N GLU A 138 7.41 10.71 -7.97
CA GLU A 138 6.02 11.13 -8.16
C GLU A 138 5.43 10.60 -9.48
N VAL A 139 6.22 10.48 -10.55
CA VAL A 139 5.76 9.84 -11.80
C VAL A 139 5.36 8.39 -11.57
N TYR A 140 6.12 7.62 -10.77
CA TYR A 140 5.77 6.23 -10.45
C TYR A 140 4.54 6.16 -9.53
N ASN A 141 4.44 7.05 -8.55
CA ASN A 141 3.27 7.15 -7.68
C ASN A 141 2.01 7.49 -8.46
N GLN A 142 2.08 8.45 -9.38
CA GLN A 142 0.98 8.85 -10.23
C GLN A 142 0.51 7.70 -11.12
N VAL A 143 1.43 6.96 -11.74
CA VAL A 143 1.10 5.75 -12.51
C VAL A 143 0.42 4.70 -11.64
N ALA A 144 0.87 4.48 -10.39
CA ALA A 144 0.22 3.55 -9.49
C ALA A 144 -1.22 3.99 -9.16
N ARG A 145 -1.42 5.28 -8.84
CA ARG A 145 -2.77 5.84 -8.62
C ARG A 145 -3.68 5.66 -9.83
N GLU A 146 -3.17 5.93 -11.03
CA GLU A 146 -3.94 5.77 -12.28
C GLU A 146 -4.34 4.32 -12.55
N VAL A 147 -3.42 3.38 -12.35
CA VAL A 147 -3.69 1.95 -12.59
C VAL A 147 -4.64 1.37 -11.55
N MET A 148 -4.61 1.87 -10.31
CA MET A 148 -5.52 1.46 -9.25
C MET A 148 -6.86 2.19 -9.29
N ALA A 149 -6.98 3.26 -10.08
CA ALA A 149 -8.22 4.01 -10.20
C ALA A 149 -9.36 3.09 -10.68
N GLY A 150 -10.46 3.06 -9.93
CA GLY A 150 -11.61 2.19 -10.22
C GLY A 150 -11.46 0.73 -9.78
N SER A 151 -10.40 0.40 -9.03
CA SER A 151 -10.33 -0.85 -8.26
C SER A 151 -10.72 -0.62 -6.80
N ASP A 152 -11.05 -1.70 -6.08
CA ASP A 152 -11.35 -1.66 -4.63
C ASP A 152 -10.08 -1.62 -3.75
N ILE A 153 -8.91 -1.40 -4.37
CA ILE A 153 -7.62 -1.35 -3.66
C ILE A 153 -7.42 0.04 -3.08
N ALA A 154 -7.30 0.12 -1.75
CA ALA A 154 -7.01 1.37 -1.08
C ALA A 154 -5.56 1.80 -1.37
N VAL A 155 -5.37 3.07 -1.71
CA VAL A 155 -4.02 3.63 -1.96
C VAL A 155 -3.57 4.40 -0.72
N TRP A 156 -2.46 3.96 -0.13
CA TRP A 156 -1.82 4.67 0.98
C TRP A 156 -0.69 5.55 0.46
N ASP A 157 -0.93 6.86 0.51
CA ASP A 157 0.07 7.88 0.24
C ASP A 157 0.68 8.43 1.55
N SER A 158 1.88 7.99 1.88
CA SER A 158 2.64 8.45 3.05
C SER A 158 3.46 9.72 2.80
N THR A 159 3.46 10.27 1.57
CA THR A 159 4.07 11.57 1.27
C THR A 159 3.20 12.73 1.75
N ILE A 160 1.92 12.48 1.99
CA ILE A 160 0.99 13.46 2.52
C ILE A 160 1.19 13.53 4.05
N PRO A 161 1.46 14.71 4.62
CA PRO A 161 1.49 14.88 6.07
C PRO A 161 0.20 14.34 6.70
N LEU A 162 0.30 13.63 7.83
CA LEU A 162 -0.85 12.97 8.47
C LEU A 162 -2.05 13.93 8.68
N SER A 163 -1.76 15.19 9.02
CA SER A 163 -2.75 16.27 9.18
C SER A 163 -3.53 16.59 7.89
N ARG A 164 -2.90 16.44 6.74
CA ARG A 164 -3.52 16.63 5.41
C ARG A 164 -4.16 15.35 4.89
N ALA A 165 -3.60 14.18 5.20
CA ALA A 165 -4.16 12.89 4.81
C ALA A 165 -5.56 12.68 5.42
N TYR A 166 -5.71 13.02 6.71
CA TYR A 166 -7.02 12.99 7.38
C TYR A 166 -8.04 13.91 6.70
N VAL A 167 -7.67 15.15 6.38
CA VAL A 167 -8.56 16.11 5.72
C VAL A 167 -8.93 15.67 4.29
N ALA A 168 -7.99 15.07 3.56
CA ALA A 168 -8.24 14.55 2.22
C ALA A 168 -9.24 13.38 2.24
N GLU A 169 -9.10 12.45 3.17
CA GLU A 169 -10.05 11.33 3.29
C GLU A 169 -11.42 11.77 3.80
N VAL A 170 -11.48 12.65 4.78
CA VAL A 170 -12.76 13.24 5.22
C VAL A 170 -13.44 13.97 4.07
N ARG A 171 -12.70 14.69 3.21
CA ARG A 171 -13.27 15.36 2.03
C ARG A 171 -13.80 14.38 0.99
N LYS A 172 -13.10 13.28 0.70
CA LYS A 172 -13.59 12.25 -0.23
C LYS A 172 -14.89 11.63 0.27
N LEU A 173 -14.93 11.24 1.54
CA LEU A 173 -16.12 10.71 2.20
C LEU A 173 -17.28 11.72 2.17
N LEU A 174 -17.01 13.01 2.40
CA LEU A 174 -18.04 14.06 2.32
C LEU A 174 -18.57 14.25 0.89
N VAL A 175 -17.73 14.11 -0.14
CA VAL A 175 -18.16 14.23 -1.54
C VAL A 175 -19.02 13.03 -1.96
N GLU A 176 -18.67 11.82 -1.53
CA GLU A 176 -19.50 10.62 -1.76
C GLU A 176 -20.81 10.69 -0.97
N TYR A 177 -20.75 11.11 0.30
CA TYR A 177 -21.93 11.31 1.14
C TYR A 177 -22.85 12.40 0.58
N CYS A 178 -22.32 13.49 0.01
CA CYS A 178 -23.13 14.51 -0.66
C CYS A 178 -23.76 14.02 -1.98
N LYS A 179 -23.12 13.08 -2.68
CA LYS A 179 -23.71 12.44 -3.87
C LYS A 179 -24.86 11.52 -3.51
N GLU A 180 -24.76 10.78 -2.40
CA GLU A 180 -25.84 9.90 -1.90
C GLU A 180 -26.94 10.68 -1.16
N SER A 181 -26.58 11.76 -0.45
CA SER A 181 -27.50 12.56 0.38
C SER A 181 -28.30 13.60 -0.39
N CYS A 182 -28.08 13.76 -1.70
CA CYS A 182 -29.00 14.52 -2.56
C CYS A 182 -30.40 13.89 -2.67
N ARG A 183 -30.64 12.73 -2.05
CA ARG A 183 -31.99 12.15 -1.88
C ARG A 183 -32.55 12.13 -0.46
N VAL A 184 -31.76 12.30 0.60
CA VAL A 184 -32.30 12.32 1.97
C VAL A 184 -31.49 13.27 2.86
N ARG A 185 -32.20 14.27 3.40
CA ARG A 185 -31.78 15.20 4.47
C ARG A 185 -30.89 14.52 5.54
N CYS A 186 -29.83 15.20 5.96
CA CYS A 186 -29.23 15.23 7.32
C CYS A 186 -28.03 16.21 7.27
N ARG A 187 -27.91 17.35 7.96
CA ARG A 187 -27.98 17.67 9.42
C ARG A 187 -27.58 16.48 10.29
N PHE A 188 -26.28 16.32 10.56
CA PHE A 188 -25.67 16.09 11.89
C PHE A 188 -24.16 15.81 11.71
N MET A 189 -23.35 16.11 12.73
CA MET A 189 -21.89 15.94 12.85
C MET A 189 -20.97 17.04 12.28
N LEU A 190 -20.99 18.22 12.89
CA LEU A 190 -19.83 19.14 12.88
C LEU A 190 -19.53 19.76 14.26
N ARG A 191 -20.16 19.29 15.35
CA ARG A 191 -20.14 20.02 16.62
C ARG A 191 -19.21 19.52 17.73
N GLU A 192 -18.55 18.37 17.61
CA GLU A 192 -17.80 17.82 18.76
C GLU A 192 -16.26 17.78 18.63
N PHE A 193 -15.64 18.08 17.50
CA PHE A 193 -14.17 17.96 17.38
C PHE A 193 -13.37 19.27 17.41
N TRP A 194 -14.03 20.42 17.62
CA TRP A 194 -13.30 21.69 17.76
C TRP A 194 -12.63 21.88 19.13
N HIS A 195 -12.86 20.97 20.09
CA HIS A 195 -12.32 21.07 21.45
C HIS A 195 -10.99 20.33 21.71
N LEU A 196 -10.41 19.61 20.74
CA LEU A 196 -9.20 18.80 20.97
C LEU A 196 -7.92 19.34 20.30
N SER A 197 -7.93 20.55 19.74
CA SER A 197 -6.76 21.15 19.07
C SER A 197 -6.03 22.22 19.88
N HIS A 198 -6.31 22.38 21.18
CA HIS A 198 -5.66 23.38 22.05
C HIS A 198 -5.25 22.83 23.43
N HIS A 199 -4.61 21.67 23.49
CA HIS A 199 -3.82 21.25 24.66
C HIS A 199 -2.55 20.52 24.25
#